data_AF-A0A7X8W2X2-F1
#
_entry.id   AF-A0A7X8W2X2-F1
#
_cell.length_a   1.000
_cell.length_b   1.000
_cell.length_c   1.000
_cell.angle_alpha   90.00
_cell.angle_beta   90.00
_cell.angle_gamma   90.00
#
_symmetry.space_group_name_H-M   'P 1'
#
loop_
_entity.id
_entity.type
_entity.pdbx_description
1 polymer ?
#
loop_
_entity_poly.entity_id
_entity_poly.type
_entity_poly.pdbx_seq_one_letter_code
_entity_poly.pdbx_strand_id
1 'polypeptide(L)' 'MYNKVNGLVVKGIYDGVENLSVYAKYALADFSQAKDTSSIGAGASYKLAGVTYGLDLGFALSNNAFTVGPYVKVTF' A
#
# COMPACT_ATOMS: atom_id res chain seq x y z
N MET A 1 -29.17 -2.55 1.93
CA MET A 1 -28.07 -1.62 2.24
C MET A 1 -27.19 -1.50 1.00
N TYR A 2 -27.54 -0.62 0.07
CA TYR A 2 -26.72 -0.30 -1.11
C TYR A 2 -25.97 1.00 -0.84
N ASN A 3 -24.64 0.96 -0.85
CA ASN A 3 -23.77 1.85 -1.65
C ASN A 3 -22.32 1.87 -1.12
N LYS A 4 -21.50 0.89 -1.53
CA LYS A 4 -20.07 1.16 -1.72
C LYS A 4 -19.89 1.46 -3.20
N VAL A 5 -20.17 2.69 -3.62
CA VAL A 5 -20.22 3.03 -5.06
C VAL A 5 -18.96 3.74 -5.54
N ASN A 6 -18.24 4.47 -4.69
CA ASN A 6 -17.13 5.29 -5.18
C ASN A 6 -15.96 5.24 -4.18
N GLY A 7 -14.87 4.60 -4.55
CA GLY A 7 -13.59 4.63 -3.85
C GLY A 7 -12.47 4.96 -4.84
N LEU A 8 -11.34 5.46 -4.35
CA LEU A 8 -10.19 5.86 -5.17
C LEU A 8 -8.92 5.26 -4.59
N VAL A 9 -8.08 4.69 -5.46
CA VAL A 9 -6.71 4.33 -5.10
C VAL A 9 -5.77 4.95 -6.12
N VAL A 10 -4.83 5.76 -5.62
CA VAL A 10 -3.73 6.32 -6.42
C VAL A 10 -2.46 5.65 -5.92
N LYS A 11 -1.72 4.99 -6.81
CA LYS A 11 -0.46 4.33 -6.50
C LYS A 11 0.62 4.76 -7.49
N GLY A 12 1.70 5.33 -6.98
CA GLY A 12 2.93 5.58 -7.72
C GLY A 12 3.93 4.48 -7.41
N ILE A 13 4.55 3.89 -8.44
CA ILE A 13 5.58 2.85 -8.32
C ILE A 13 6.82 3.34 -9.06
N TYR A 14 7.98 3.11 -8.47
CA TYR A 14 9.27 3.31 -9.10
C TYR A 14 10.10 2.02 -9.05
N ASP A 15 10.35 1.48 -10.24
CA ASP A 15 11.13 0.24 -10.48
C ASP A 15 12.44 0.54 -11.22
N GLY A 16 13.00 1.74 -11.05
CA GLY A 16 14.18 2.19 -11.82
C GLY A 16 15.51 1.63 -11.32
N VAL A 17 15.52 0.83 -10.25
CA VAL A 17 16.72 0.17 -9.71
C VAL A 17 16.52 -1.33 -9.82
N GLU A 18 17.51 -2.02 -10.39
CA GLU A 18 17.44 -3.47 -10.54
C GLU A 18 17.18 -4.14 -9.20
N ASN A 19 16.22 -5.07 -9.18
CA ASN A 19 15.81 -5.82 -8.00
C ASN A 19 15.16 -5.00 -6.88
N LEU A 20 14.98 -3.68 -7.01
CA LEU A 20 14.34 -2.83 -6.01
C LEU A 20 13.09 -2.16 -6.60
N SER A 21 11.97 -2.31 -5.90
CA SER A 21 10.74 -1.58 -6.17
C SER A 21 10.39 -0.73 -4.97
N VAL A 22 9.98 0.51 -5.18
CA VAL A 22 9.38 1.35 -4.14
C VAL A 22 8.04 1.88 -4.62
N TYR A 23 7.11 2.07 -3.70
CA TYR A 23 5.82 2.64 -4.02
C TYR A 23 5.31 3.56 -2.91
N ALA A 24 4.44 4.48 -3.30
CA ALA A 24 3.57 5.23 -2.41
C ALA A 24 2.12 5.06 -2.90
N LYS A 25 1.18 5.00 -1.97
CA LYS A 25 -0.25 4.88 -2.26
C LYS A 25 -1.07 5.78 -1.37
N TYR A 26 -2.16 6.30 -1.91
CA TYR A 26 -3.26 6.88 -1.17
C TYR A 26 -4.53 6.14 -1.56
N ALA A 27 -5.33 5.75 -0.56
CA ALA A 27 -6.57 5.03 -0.76
C ALA A 27 -7.71 5.70 0.00
N LEU A 28 -8.84 5.83 -0.67
CA LEU A 28 -10.09 6.36 -0.17
C LEU A 28 -11.17 5.30 -0.41
N ALA A 29 -11.67 4.66 0.65
CA ALA A 29 -12.64 3.58 0.46
C ALA A 29 -14.06 4.08 0.16
N ASP A 30 -14.40 5.30 0.59
CA ASP A 30 -15.72 5.91 0.39
C ASP A 30 -15.62 7.46 0.35
N PHE A 31 -15.98 8.08 -0.79
CA PHE A 31 -15.97 9.55 -0.89
C PHE A 31 -16.96 10.24 0.06
N SER A 32 -18.05 9.58 0.47
CA SER A 32 -19.01 10.16 1.41
C SER A 32 -18.46 10.26 2.84
N GLN A 33 -17.44 9.45 3.15
CA GLN A 33 -16.76 9.38 4.45
C GLN A 33 -15.26 9.52 4.25
N ALA A 34 -14.86 10.54 3.47
CA ALA A 34 -13.49 10.64 3.01
C ALA A 34 -12.49 10.69 4.17
N LYS A 35 -12.81 11.40 5.25
CA LYS A 35 -11.96 11.48 6.45
C LYS A 35 -11.78 10.13 7.15
N ASP A 36 -12.83 9.33 7.21
CA ASP A 36 -12.86 8.09 8.00
C ASP A 36 -12.42 6.85 7.21
N THR A 37 -12.23 6.99 5.90
CA THR A 37 -11.86 5.89 5.01
C THR A 37 -10.58 6.13 4.22
N SER A 38 -9.90 7.25 4.49
CA SER A 38 -8.60 7.56 3.89
C SER A 38 -7.48 6.78 4.56
N SER A 39 -6.53 6.31 3.76
CA SER A 39 -5.25 5.78 4.21
C SER A 39 -4.12 6.16 3.28
N ILE A 40 -2.94 6.30 3.85
CA ILE A 40 -1.69 6.49 3.13
C ILE A 40 -0.86 5.23 3.32
N GLY A 41 -0.12 4.81 2.30
CA GLY A 41 0.85 3.75 2.44
C GLY A 41 2.08 4.00 1.60
N ALA A 42 3.16 3.36 1.99
CA ALA A 42 4.39 3.30 1.20
C ALA A 42 4.99 1.92 1.39
N GLY A 43 5.79 1.47 0.44
CA GLY A 43 6.49 0.22 0.63
C GLY A 43 7.68 0.09 -0.28
N ALA A 44 8.53 -0.86 0.06
CA ALA A 44 9.69 -1.22 -0.73
C ALA A 44 9.78 -2.74 -0.80
N SER A 45 10.28 -3.25 -1.91
CA SER A 45 10.61 -4.67 -2.05
C SER A 45 11.94 -4.86 -2.76
N TYR A 46 12.73 -5.82 -2.28
CA TYR A 46 14.00 -6.22 -2.86
C TYR A 46 13.95 -7.70 -3.30
N LYS A 47 14.38 -7.99 -4.51
CA LYS A 47 14.42 -9.36 -5.07
C LYS A 47 15.85 -9.90 -5.07
N LEU A 48 16.06 -11.06 -4.46
CA LEU A 48 17.34 -11.76 -4.45
C LEU A 48 17.12 -13.26 -4.65
N ALA A 49 17.76 -13.84 -5.66
CA ALA A 49 17.74 -15.29 -5.91
C ALA A 49 16.32 -15.91 -5.93
N GLY A 50 15.35 -15.26 -6.59
CA GLY A 50 13.97 -15.74 -6.67
C GLY A 50 13.09 -15.44 -5.44
N VAL A 51 13.68 -14.87 -4.39
CA VAL A 51 12.99 -14.45 -3.17
C VAL A 51 12.79 -12.93 -3.19
N THR A 52 11.58 -12.48 -2.90
CA THR A 52 11.25 -11.07 -2.71
C THR A 52 11.06 -10.80 -1.22
N TYR A 53 11.86 -9.90 -0.68
CA TYR A 53 11.71 -9.33 0.65
C TYR A 53 10.99 -8.00 0.51
N GLY A 54 10.09 -7.66 1.41
CA GLY A 54 9.43 -6.37 1.35
C GLY A 54 8.96 -5.87 2.70
N LEU A 55 8.69 -4.57 2.71
CA LEU A 55 8.18 -3.83 3.85
C LEU A 55 7.07 -2.92 3.35
N ASP A 56 5.87 -3.11 3.89
CA ASP A 56 4.74 -2.23 3.66
C ASP A 56 4.43 -1.40 4.91
N LEU A 57 4.36 -0.10 4.75
CA LEU A 57 3.91 0.85 5.75
C LEU A 57 2.51 1.34 5.39
N GLY A 58 1.65 1.44 6.40
CA GLY A 58 0.29 1.92 6.26
C GLY A 58 -0.07 2.87 7.39
N PHE A 59 -0.85 3.90 7.07
CA PHE A 59 -1.40 4.84 8.04
C PHE A 59 -2.86 5.10 7.73
N ALA A 60 -3.75 4.71 8.65
CA ALA A 60 -5.18 4.98 8.56
C ALA A 60 -5.49 6.33 9.22
N LEU A 61 -6.09 7.26 8.47
CA LEU A 61 -6.38 8.62 8.94
C LEU A 61 -7.55 8.67 9.93
N SER A 62 -8.41 7.65 9.94
CA SER A 62 -9.61 7.59 10.77
C SER A 62 -9.34 7.36 12.25
N ASN A 63 -8.33 6.56 12.56
CA ASN A 63 -7.96 6.17 13.92
C ASN A 63 -6.48 6.42 14.22
N ASN A 64 -5.75 7.07 13.31
CA ASN A 64 -4.32 7.30 13.39
C ASN A 64 -3.51 6.01 13.60
N ALA A 65 -4.01 4.88 13.09
CA ALA A 65 -3.31 3.61 13.23
C ALA A 65 -2.19 3.49 12.20
N PHE A 66 -0.98 3.29 12.69
CA PHE A 66 0.19 2.95 11.88
C PHE A 66 0.40 1.44 11.86
N THR A 67 0.66 0.89 10.67
CA THR A 67 0.90 -0.54 10.46
C THR A 67 2.21 -0.76 9.74
N VAL A 68 2.97 -1.77 10.18
CA VAL A 68 4.19 -2.23 9.53
C VAL A 68 3.99 -3.70 9.15
N GLY A 69 4.06 -4.00 7.86
CA GLY A 69 3.89 -5.33 7.29
C GLY A 69 5.16 -5.78 6.58
N PRO A 70 6.14 -6.37 7.29
CA PRO A 70 7.23 -7.07 6.63
C PRO A 70 6.69 -8.34 5.95
N TYR A 71 7.20 -8.67 4.78
CA TYR A 71 6.83 -9.90 4.08
C TYR A 71 8.01 -10.51 3.33
N VAL A 72 7.89 -11.82 3.09
CA VAL A 72 8.79 -12.58 2.23
C VAL A 72 7.93 -13.38 1.27
N LYS A 73 8.21 -13.26 -0.03
CA LYS A 73 7.53 -14.01 -1.08
C LYS A 73 8.56 -14.81 -1.87
N VAL A 74 8.40 -16.12 -1.90
CA VAL A 74 9.19 -17.02 -2.75
C VAL A 74 8.39 -17.28 -4.03
N THR A 75 8.99 -17.07 -5.19
CA THR A 75 8.36 -17.41 -6.49
C THR A 75 9.08 -18.62 -7.08
N PHE A 76 8.34 -19.69 -7.33
CA PHE A 76 8.82 -20.90 -8.01
C PHE A 76 8.65 -20.77 -9.52
#